data_AF-A0AAE3RPZ1-F1
#
_entry.id   AF-A0AAE3RPZ1-F1
#
_cell.length_a   1.000
_cell.length_b   1.000
_cell.length_c   1.000
_cell.angle_alpha   90.00
_cell.angle_beta   90.00
_cell.angle_gamma   90.00
#
_symmetry.space_group_name_H-M   'P 1'
#
loop_
_entity.id
_entity.type
_entity.pdbx_description
1 polymer ?
#
loop_
_entity_poly.entity_id
_entity_poly.type
_entity_poly.pdbx_seq_one_letter_code
_entity_poly.pdbx_strand_id
1 'polypeptide(L)'
;MKVKNRKRELTAKEYAEQYEISVRTVKRYFSQDREDYEQEAKQRRLKAFVLRESGMKWAEVGIALGTTKHGAIALYKRYQQIDAPTTKEA
;
A
#
# COMPACT_ATOMS: atom_id res chain seq x y z
N MET A 1 -17.30 -21.07 -5.79
CA MET A 1 -16.94 -19.75 -6.35
C MET A 1 -16.14 -18.99 -5.29
N LYS A 2 -14.80 -18.94 -5.39
CA LYS A 2 -13.99 -18.09 -4.49
C LYS A 2 -14.17 -16.66 -4.99
N VAL A 3 -14.98 -15.87 -4.28
CA VAL A 3 -15.05 -14.42 -4.51
C VAL A 3 -13.65 -13.88 -4.24
N LYS A 4 -13.03 -13.24 -5.25
CA LYS A 4 -11.69 -12.68 -5.11
C LYS A 4 -11.68 -11.71 -3.94
N ASN A 5 -10.71 -11.87 -3.06
CA ASN A 5 -10.68 -11.25 -1.75
C ASN A 5 -10.34 -9.76 -1.93
N ARG A 6 -11.35 -8.88 -1.88
CA ARG A 6 -11.22 -7.44 -2.18
C ARG A 6 -10.93 -6.65 -0.93
N LYS A 7 -10.08 -5.63 -1.04
CA LYS A 7 -9.82 -4.65 0.02
C LYS A 7 -11.11 -3.94 0.43
N ARG A 8 -11.49 -4.02 1.70
CA ARG A 8 -12.60 -3.26 2.29
C ARG A 8 -12.35 -1.75 2.20
N GLU A 9 -13.38 -1.00 1.82
CA GLU A 9 -13.37 0.47 1.79
C GLU A 9 -13.82 1.06 3.14
N LEU A 10 -14.81 0.40 3.77
CA LEU A 10 -15.33 0.71 5.10
C LEU A 10 -14.72 -0.18 6.19
N THR A 11 -14.97 0.16 7.45
CA THR A 11 -14.53 -0.66 8.58
C THR A 11 -15.26 -2.01 8.58
N ALA A 12 -14.65 -3.05 9.16
CA ALA A 12 -15.31 -4.35 9.23
C ALA A 12 -16.57 -4.37 10.13
N LYS A 13 -16.75 -3.38 11.00
CA LYS A 13 -17.96 -3.26 11.81
C LYS A 13 -19.13 -2.77 10.95
N GLU A 14 -18.92 -1.72 10.17
CA GLU A 14 -19.92 -1.20 9.24
C GLU A 14 -20.33 -2.25 8.20
N TYR A 15 -19.37 -3.00 7.64
CA TYR A 15 -19.69 -4.12 6.75
C TYR A 15 -20.47 -5.24 7.45
N ALA A 16 -20.18 -5.52 8.72
CA ALA A 16 -20.90 -6.54 9.47
C ALA A 16 -22.37 -6.13 9.69
N GLU A 17 -22.61 -4.85 9.96
CA GLU A 17 -23.95 -4.27 10.11
C GLU A 17 -24.69 -4.23 8.77
N GLN A 18 -24.06 -3.77 7.68
CA GLN A 18 -24.68 -3.63 6.37
C GLN A 18 -25.08 -4.97 5.73
N TYR A 19 -24.26 -6.00 5.91
CA TYR A 19 -24.45 -7.31 5.28
C TYR A 19 -24.95 -8.38 6.26
N GLU A 20 -25.26 -8.00 7.50
CA GLU A 20 -25.73 -8.89 8.58
C GLU A 20 -24.83 -10.14 8.78
N ILE A 21 -23.52 -9.97 8.61
CA ILE A 21 -22.53 -11.04 8.73
C ILE A 21 -21.55 -10.77 9.87
N SER A 22 -20.99 -11.84 10.44
CA SER A 22 -20.01 -11.68 11.51
C SER A 22 -18.77 -10.91 11.06
N VAL A 23 -18.19 -10.10 11.95
CA VAL A 23 -16.92 -9.39 11.73
C VAL A 23 -15.79 -10.35 11.30
N ARG A 24 -15.80 -11.59 11.80
CA ARG A 24 -14.84 -12.64 11.41
C ARG A 24 -15.00 -13.03 9.94
N THR A 25 -16.24 -13.17 9.50
CA THR A 25 -16.61 -13.45 8.10
C THR A 25 -16.17 -12.29 7.20
N VAL A 26 -16.44 -11.05 7.60
CA VAL A 26 -16.00 -9.86 6.86
C VAL A 26 -14.48 -9.86 6.68
N LYS A 27 -13.71 -10.07 7.77
CA LYS A 27 -12.24 -10.13 7.69
C LYS A 27 -11.75 -11.26 6.78
N ARG A 28 -12.45 -12.39 6.73
CA ARG A 28 -12.04 -13.53 5.88
C ARG A 28 -12.22 -13.24 4.38
N TYR A 29 -13.33 -12.59 4.01
CA TYR A 29 -13.72 -12.41 2.61
C TYR A 29 -13.36 -11.03 2.01
N PHE A 30 -13.17 -10.01 2.85
CA PHE A 30 -12.85 -8.63 2.43
C PHE A 30 -11.43 -8.19 2.83
N SER A 31 -10.54 -9.16 3.06
CA SER A 31 -9.11 -8.87 3.15
C SER A 31 -8.51 -8.96 1.76
N GLN A 32 -7.65 -8.01 1.39
CA GLN A 32 -6.93 -8.05 0.12
C GLN A 32 -6.04 -9.29 0.03
N ASP A 33 -5.99 -9.92 -1.15
CA ASP A 33 -5.05 -11.01 -1.40
C ASP A 33 -3.60 -10.54 -1.28
N ARG A 34 -2.71 -11.46 -0.86
CA ARG A 34 -1.32 -11.13 -0.54
C ARG A 34 -0.56 -10.57 -1.75
N GLU A 35 -0.75 -11.17 -2.91
CA GLU A 35 -0.08 -10.77 -4.16
C GLU A 35 -0.49 -9.35 -4.57
N ASP A 36 -1.80 -9.06 -4.57
CA ASP A 36 -2.34 -7.73 -4.89
C ASP A 36 -1.80 -6.67 -3.91
N TYR A 37 -1.70 -7.00 -2.62
CA TYR A 37 -1.11 -6.11 -1.61
C TYR A 37 0.38 -5.81 -1.87
N GLU A 38 1.17 -6.82 -2.25
CA GLU A 38 2.59 -6.66 -2.54
C GLU A 38 2.83 -5.82 -3.80
N GLN A 39 1.99 -5.99 -4.83
CA GLN A 39 2.00 -5.16 -6.03
C GLN A 39 1.65 -3.69 -5.71
N GLU A 40 0.58 -3.43 -4.95
CA GLU A 40 0.24 -2.07 -4.50
C GLU A 40 1.38 -1.43 -3.71
N ALA A 41 2.01 -2.19 -2.81
CA ALA A 41 3.13 -1.71 -2.01
C ALA A 41 4.34 -1.37 -2.88
N LYS A 42 4.65 -2.18 -3.89
CA LYS A 42 5.71 -1.90 -4.88
C LYS A 42 5.41 -0.63 -5.67
N GLN A 43 4.19 -0.48 -6.16
CA GLN A 43 3.77 0.73 -6.89
C GLN A 43 3.86 1.98 -6.00
N ARG A 44 3.47 1.89 -4.73
CA ARG A 44 3.55 3.01 -3.79
C ARG A 44 4.99 3.43 -3.49
N ARG A 45 5.89 2.47 -3.36
CA ARG A 45 7.34 2.70 -3.21
C ARG A 45 7.93 3.37 -4.45
N LEU A 46 7.58 2.88 -5.65
CA LEU A 46 8.01 3.47 -6.92
C LEU A 46 7.52 4.91 -7.07
N LYS A 47 6.25 5.20 -6.75
CA LYS A 47 5.71 6.58 -6.79
C LYS A 47 6.50 7.52 -5.87
N ALA A 48 6.87 7.07 -4.67
CA ALA A 48 7.69 7.87 -3.76
C ALA A 48 9.09 8.16 -4.34
N PHE A 49 9.69 7.19 -5.03
CA PHE A 49 10.96 7.37 -5.73
C PHE A 49 10.84 8.38 -6.88
N VAL A 50 9.88 8.19 -7.78
CA VAL A 50 9.66 9.07 -8.94
C VAL A 50 9.38 10.51 -8.53
N LEU A 51 8.52 10.73 -7.53
CA LEU A 51 8.21 12.07 -7.03
C LEU A 51 9.44 12.75 -6.39
N ARG A 52 10.35 11.96 -5.82
CA ARG A 52 11.59 12.50 -5.28
C ARG A 52 12.57 12.86 -6.38
N GLU A 53 12.75 11.99 -7.37
CA GLU A 53 13.60 12.22 -8.54
C GLU A 53 13.11 13.42 -9.37
N SER A 54 11.81 13.66 -9.40
CA SER A 54 11.24 14.88 -10.02
C SER A 54 11.51 16.16 -9.23
N GLY A 55 12.27 16.10 -8.13
CA GLY A 55 12.72 17.26 -7.36
C GLY A 55 11.76 17.76 -6.28
N MET A 56 10.63 17.08 -6.02
CA MET A 56 9.68 17.53 -4.98
C MET A 56 10.29 17.43 -3.57
N LYS A 57 9.83 18.33 -2.69
CA LYS A 57 10.22 18.30 -1.28
C LYS A 57 9.54 17.13 -0.57
N TRP A 58 10.21 16.55 0.42
CA TRP A 58 9.66 15.41 1.18
C TRP A 58 8.27 15.65 1.80
N ALA A 59 7.95 16.90 2.14
CA ALA A 59 6.63 17.27 2.64
C ALA A 59 5.55 17.11 1.54
N GLU A 60 5.83 17.58 0.33
CA GLU A 60 4.94 17.51 -0.83
C GLU A 60 4.78 16.06 -1.31
N VAL A 61 5.87 15.29 -1.34
CA VAL A 61 5.82 13.84 -1.64
C VAL A 61 4.95 13.10 -0.62
N GLY A 62 5.05 13.48 0.66
CA GLY A 62 4.18 12.96 1.71
C GLY A 62 2.70 13.22 1.41
N ILE A 63 2.36 14.48 1.13
CA ILE A 63 1.00 14.92 0.81
C ILE A 63 0.47 14.19 -0.43
N ALA A 64 1.24 14.12 -1.51
CA ALA A 64 0.86 13.45 -2.76
C ALA A 64 0.59 11.95 -2.57
N LEU A 65 1.25 11.30 -1.61
CA LEU A 65 1.05 9.89 -1.28
C LEU A 65 0.01 9.67 -0.17
N GLY A 66 -0.59 10.72 0.38
CA GLY A 66 -1.49 10.62 1.54
C GLY A 66 -0.78 10.11 2.80
N THR A 67 0.48 10.53 3.01
CA THR A 67 1.34 10.10 4.11
C THR A 67 2.02 11.29 4.79
N THR A 68 2.65 11.04 5.94
CA THR A 68 3.52 12.04 6.57
C THR A 68 4.86 12.15 5.83
N LYS A 69 5.57 13.26 6.04
CA LYS A 69 6.94 13.46 5.54
C LYS A 69 7.86 12.26 5.84
N HIS A 70 7.80 11.75 7.07
CA HIS A 70 8.59 10.58 7.47
C HIS A 70 8.14 9.30 6.76
N GLY A 71 6.84 9.15 6.48
CA GLY A 71 6.31 8.07 5.67
C GLY A 71 6.87 8.06 4.25
N ALA A 72 6.94 9.21 3.59
CA ALA A 72 7.55 9.33 2.26
C ALA A 72 9.03 8.92 2.25
N ILE A 73 9.80 9.37 3.25
CA ILE A 73 11.22 8.99 3.40
C ILE A 73 11.37 7.47 3.60
N ALA A 74 10.52 6.87 4.43
CA ALA A 74 10.55 5.43 4.66
C ALA A 74 10.22 4.62 3.39
N LEU A 75 9.22 5.07 2.61
CA LEU A 75 8.87 4.46 1.33
C LEU A 75 10.02 4.52 0.33
N TYR A 76 10.69 5.67 0.24
CA TYR A 76 11.86 5.86 -0.60
C TYR A 76 13.02 4.93 -0.20
N LYS A 77 13.37 4.87 1.09
CA LYS A 77 14.44 3.98 1.60
C LYS A 77 14.12 2.51 1.31
N ARG A 78 12.86 2.10 1.48
CA ARG A 78 12.42 0.73 1.19
C ARG A 78 12.47 0.40 -0.29
N TYR A 79 12.18 1.36 -1.18
CA TYR A 79 12.36 1.18 -2.61
C TYR A 79 13.83 0.86 -2.92
N GLN A 80 14.77 1.66 -2.40
CA GLN A 80 16.20 1.45 -2.61
C GLN A 80 16.73 0.11 -2.08
N GLN A 81 16.17 -0.39 -0.98
CA GLN A 81 16.62 -1.64 -0.36
C GLN A 81 16.03 -2.89 -1.01
N ILE A 82 14.78 -2.82 -1.50
CA ILE A 82 14.01 -4.02 -1.89
C ILE A 82 13.77 -4.07 -3.39
N ASP A 83 13.46 -2.93 -4.01
CA ASP A 83 12.99 -2.87 -5.41
C ASP A 83 14.04 -2.32 -6.37
N ALA A 84 15.02 -1.54 -5.88
CA ALA A 84 16.06 -1.00 -6.76
C ALA A 84 16.90 -2.16 -7.31
N PRO A 85 17.21 -2.15 -8.62
CA PRO A 85 18.13 -3.12 -9.20
C PRO A 85 19.46 -2.94 -8.48
N THR A 86 19.87 -3.95 -7.71
CA THR A 86 21.20 -3.94 -7.12
C THR A 86 22.19 -4.00 -8.26
N THR A 87 22.81 -2.87 -8.62
CA THR A 87 24.12 -2.86 -9.29
C THR A 87 25.13 -3.38 -8.28
N LYS A 88 25.08 -4.69 -8.03
CA LYS A 88 26.21 -5.45 -7.50
C LYS A 88 26.74 -6.28 -8.65
N GLU A 89 27.29 -5.58 -9.64
CA GLU A 89 28.31 -6.17 -10.49
C GLU A 89 29.60 -6.08 -9.68
N ALA A 90 30.07 -7.25 -9.22
CA ALA A 90 31.41 -7.49 -8.71
C ALA A 90 31.85 -8.86 -9.25
#